data_AF-A0A7W1YTB5-F1
#
_entry.id   AF-A0A7W1YTB5-F1
#
_cell.length_a   1.000
_cell.length_b   1.000
_cell.length_c   1.000
_cell.angle_alpha   90.00
_cell.angle_beta   90.00
_cell.angle_gamma   90.00
#
_symmetry.space_group_name_H-M   'P 1'
#
loop_
_entity.id
_entity.type
_entity.pdbx_description
1 polymer ?
#
loop_
_entity_poly.entity_id
_entity_poly.type
_entity_poly.pdbx_seq_one_letter_code
_entity_poly.pdbx_strand_id
1 'polypeptide(L)'
;MGIVNVTPDSFSDGGVHFDAEAAIRSALAMVEAGADILDVGGESTRPGAESLPIDEELRRVAPVIEAIARRANVPISIDTYKAGVAERALDLGATIINDISALAYDPGLAGVAARRKAPVILMHNRGRSAKMYEFAEYGDVVAD
;
A
#
# COMPACT_ATOMS: atom_id res chain seq x y z
N MET A 1 -10.35 -8.44 1.52
CA MET A 1 -9.22 -7.53 1.78
C MET A 1 -9.76 -6.19 2.26
N GLY A 2 -9.44 -5.77 3.48
CA GLY A 2 -9.82 -4.47 4.04
C GLY A 2 -8.71 -3.43 3.79
N ILE A 3 -9.09 -2.22 3.37
CA ILE A 3 -8.14 -1.16 2.97
C ILE A 3 -7.87 -0.25 4.16
N VAL A 4 -6.62 -0.14 4.57
CA VAL A 4 -6.14 0.71 5.66
C VAL A 4 -5.30 1.84 5.05
N ASN A 5 -5.96 2.96 4.72
CA ASN A 5 -5.28 4.14 4.22
C ASN A 5 -4.64 4.91 5.37
N VAL A 6 -3.34 5.08 5.27
CA VAL A 6 -2.47 5.74 6.25
C VAL A 6 -2.12 7.14 5.71
N THR A 7 -3.13 7.83 5.18
CA THR A 7 -3.02 9.16 4.59
C THR A 7 -3.62 10.20 5.53
N PRO A 8 -3.09 11.45 5.53
CA PRO A 8 -3.77 12.55 6.19
C PRO A 8 -5.00 12.92 5.36
N ASP A 9 -6.14 12.27 5.62
CA ASP A 9 -7.40 12.71 5.03
C ASP A 9 -7.96 13.84 5.90
N SER A 10 -7.89 15.04 5.34
CA SER A 10 -8.59 16.25 5.74
C SER A 10 -10.06 15.96 6.07
N PHE A 11 -10.57 16.30 7.26
CA PHE A 11 -11.97 16.79 7.42
C PHE A 11 -12.37 17.34 8.81
N SER A 12 -11.50 17.40 9.83
CA SER A 12 -11.93 17.98 11.12
C SER A 12 -11.01 18.95 11.84
N ASP A 13 -9.71 18.99 11.60
CA ASP A 13 -8.84 20.05 12.13
C ASP A 13 -7.65 20.14 11.19
N GLY A 14 -7.16 21.32 10.82
CA GLY A 14 -6.08 21.54 9.84
C GLY A 14 -4.72 20.90 10.20
N GLY A 15 -4.67 19.57 10.21
CA GLY A 15 -3.67 18.77 10.92
C GLY A 15 -2.69 18.10 9.97
N VAL A 16 -1.45 18.55 10.05
CA VAL A 16 -0.25 18.00 9.39
C VAL A 16 0.17 16.62 9.98
N HIS A 17 -0.73 15.96 10.72
CA HIS A 17 -0.44 14.76 11.50
C HIS A 17 -1.41 13.64 11.14
N PHE A 18 -0.86 12.58 10.55
CA PHE A 18 -1.54 11.30 10.37
C PHE A 18 -1.74 10.62 11.75
N ASP A 19 -2.94 10.10 12.02
CA ASP A 19 -3.28 9.37 13.27
C ASP A 19 -3.12 7.85 13.08
N ALA A 20 -1.97 7.32 13.50
CA ALA A 20 -1.67 5.89 13.48
C ALA A 20 -2.67 5.06 14.29
N GLU A 21 -3.13 5.58 15.43
CA GLU A 21 -4.06 4.86 16.30
C GLU A 21 -5.45 4.74 15.66
N ALA A 22 -5.90 5.76 14.92
CA ALA A 22 -7.13 5.66 14.12
C ALA A 22 -7.03 4.57 13.05
N ALA A 23 -5.92 4.50 12.32
CA ALA A 23 -5.70 3.47 11.32
C ALA A 23 -5.67 2.06 11.94
N ILE A 24 -5.00 1.89 13.08
CA ILE A 24 -4.95 0.61 13.81
C ILE A 24 -6.35 0.20 14.29
N ARG A 25 -7.12 1.11 14.88
CA ARG A 25 -8.50 0.83 15.31
C ARG A 25 -9.38 0.40 14.13
N SER A 26 -9.28 1.12 13.01
CA SER A 26 -10.02 0.78 11.79
C SER A 26 -9.64 -0.60 11.26
N ALA A 27 -8.34 -0.92 11.19
CA ALA A 27 -7.83 -2.20 10.75
C ALA A 27 -8.38 -3.38 11.59
N LEU A 28 -8.39 -3.24 12.92
CA LEU A 28 -8.92 -4.28 13.81
C LEU A 28 -10.43 -4.45 13.67
N ALA A 29 -11.18 -3.36 13.53
CA ALA A 29 -12.60 -3.42 13.26
C ALA A 29 -12.92 -4.13 11.92
N MET A 30 -12.07 -3.95 10.90
CA MET A 30 -12.21 -4.69 9.63
C MET A 30 -12.02 -6.20 9.83
N VAL A 31 -11.06 -6.61 10.66
CA VAL A 31 -10.83 -8.03 10.99
C VAL A 31 -12.04 -8.60 11.75
N GLU A 32 -12.57 -7.87 12.73
CA GLU A 32 -13.79 -8.26 13.45
C GLU A 32 -15.01 -8.38 12.52
N ALA A 33 -15.07 -7.54 11.49
CA ALA A 33 -16.09 -7.60 10.44
C ALA A 33 -15.87 -8.70 9.39
N GLY A 34 -14.78 -9.48 9.49
CA GLY A 34 -14.50 -10.63 8.63
C GLY A 34 -13.53 -10.36 7.47
N ALA A 35 -12.70 -9.32 7.53
CA ALA A 35 -11.64 -9.13 6.53
C ALA A 35 -10.53 -10.19 6.67
N ASP A 36 -10.33 -11.01 5.63
CA ASP A 36 -9.30 -12.06 5.61
C ASP A 36 -7.87 -11.56 5.34
N ILE A 37 -7.72 -10.32 4.83
CA ILE A 37 -6.43 -9.68 4.52
C ILE A 37 -6.60 -8.19 4.82
N LEU A 38 -5.58 -7.54 5.35
CA LEU A 38 -5.51 -6.08 5.48
C LEU A 38 -4.49 -5.53 4.49
N ASP A 39 -4.83 -4.48 3.76
CA ASP A 39 -3.95 -3.81 2.80
C ASP A 39 -3.63 -2.40 3.28
N VAL A 40 -2.37 -2.14 3.62
CA VAL A 40 -1.91 -0.92 4.28
C VAL A 40 -1.16 -0.06 3.26
N GLY A 41 -1.62 1.16 3.02
CA GLY A 41 -1.01 2.09 2.06
C GLY A 41 -0.73 3.46 2.70
N GLY A 42 0.52 3.94 2.57
CA GLY A 42 0.94 5.25 3.11
C GLY A 42 0.95 6.40 2.10
N GLU A 43 0.93 6.05 0.82
CA GLU A 43 0.89 6.97 -0.32
C GLU A 43 -0.46 6.87 -1.02
N SER A 44 -1.05 8.02 -1.34
CA SER A 44 -2.25 8.07 -2.17
C SER A 44 -1.87 7.84 -3.63
N THR A 45 -2.55 6.92 -4.28
CA THR A 45 -2.44 6.67 -5.73
C THR A 45 -3.58 7.32 -6.51
N ARG A 46 -4.37 8.19 -5.85
CA ARG A 46 -5.46 8.95 -6.50
C ARG A 46 -4.90 9.84 -7.63
N PRO A 47 -5.70 10.14 -8.67
CA PRO A 47 -5.27 10.99 -9.77
C PRO A 47 -4.69 12.33 -9.28
N GLY A 48 -3.50 12.69 -9.76
CA GLY A 48 -2.79 13.91 -9.36
C GLY A 48 -2.09 13.87 -8.00
N ALA A 49 -2.09 12.74 -7.30
CA ALA A 49 -1.31 12.60 -6.06
C ALA A 49 0.20 12.64 -6.34
N GLU A 50 0.92 13.38 -5.51
CA GLU A 50 2.38 13.42 -5.53
C GLU A 50 2.99 12.21 -4.83
N SER A 51 4.11 11.73 -5.36
CA SER A 51 4.88 10.65 -4.73
C SER A 51 5.52 11.11 -3.43
N LEU A 52 5.51 10.25 -2.41
CA LEU A 52 6.17 10.48 -1.14
C LEU A 52 7.59 9.90 -1.15
N PRO A 53 8.54 10.55 -0.47
CA PRO A 53 9.83 9.92 -0.15
C PRO A 53 9.62 8.63 0.66
N ILE A 54 10.51 7.64 0.46
CA ILE A 54 10.48 6.35 1.18
C ILE A 54 10.35 6.54 2.70
N ASP A 55 11.15 7.45 3.27
CA ASP A 55 11.15 7.68 4.72
C ASP A 55 9.81 8.21 5.24
N GLU A 56 9.12 9.03 4.46
CA GLU A 56 7.82 9.59 4.83
C GLU A 56 6.71 8.54 4.73
N GLU A 57 6.73 7.71 3.68
CA GLU A 57 5.80 6.58 3.56
C GLU A 57 6.02 5.57 4.71
N LEU A 58 7.28 5.25 5.04
CA LEU A 58 7.62 4.38 6.16
C LEU A 58 7.20 4.96 7.51
N ARG A 59 7.40 6.25 7.74
CA ARG A 59 6.96 6.94 8.97
C ARG A 59 5.45 6.77 9.19
N ARG A 60 4.68 6.70 8.10
CA ARG A 60 3.23 6.47 8.13
C ARG A 60 2.91 5.00 8.40
N VAL A 61 3.38 4.07 7.55
CA VAL A 61 2.91 2.68 7.56
C VAL A 61 3.55 1.81 8.64
N ALA A 62 4.81 2.06 9.01
CA ALA A 62 5.55 1.21 9.93
C ALA A 62 4.86 0.99 11.29
N PRO A 63 4.42 2.04 12.03
CA PRO A 63 3.76 1.83 13.32
C PRO A 63 2.42 1.07 13.19
N VAL A 64 1.71 1.27 12.07
CA VAL A 64 0.44 0.60 11.80
C VAL A 64 0.64 -0.89 11.52
N ILE A 65 1.58 -1.23 10.62
CA ILE A 65 1.91 -2.63 10.30
C ILE A 65 2.38 -3.38 11.55
N GLU A 66 3.31 -2.80 12.31
CA GLU A 66 3.85 -3.45 13.50
C GLU A 66 2.77 -3.70 14.57
N ALA A 67 1.85 -2.74 14.75
CA ALA A 67 0.74 -2.90 15.68
C ALA A 67 -0.28 -3.94 15.22
N ILE A 68 -0.65 -3.95 13.93
CA ILE A 68 -1.57 -4.95 13.36
C ILE A 68 -0.96 -6.34 13.45
N ALA A 69 0.31 -6.51 13.08
CA ALA A 69 0.99 -7.81 13.09
C ALA A 69 1.02 -8.46 14.49
N ARG A 70 1.03 -7.65 15.56
CA ARG A 70 0.95 -8.12 16.95
C ARG A 70 -0.45 -8.46 17.44
N ARG A 71 -1.50 -7.93 16.79
CA ARG A 71 -2.88 -7.91 17.32
C ARG A 71 -3.90 -8.64 16.45
N ALA A 72 -3.63 -8.81 15.16
CA ALA A 72 -4.50 -9.44 14.20
C ALA A 72 -3.88 -10.74 13.67
N ASN A 73 -4.72 -11.74 13.40
CA ASN A 73 -4.30 -13.04 12.88
C ASN A 73 -4.62 -13.20 11.38
N VAL A 74 -4.50 -12.11 10.62
CA VAL A 74 -4.73 -12.10 9.16
C VAL A 74 -3.47 -11.58 8.44
N PRO A 75 -3.18 -12.05 7.22
CA PRO A 75 -2.10 -11.51 6.40
C PRO A 75 -2.21 -10.00 6.20
N ILE A 76 -1.07 -9.32 6.28
CA ILE A 76 -0.93 -7.90 5.96
C ILE A 76 -0.27 -7.79 4.59
N SER A 77 -0.93 -7.06 3.70
CA SER A 77 -0.43 -6.59 2.42
C SER A 77 0.07 -5.15 2.58
N ILE A 78 1.23 -4.84 1.98
CA ILE A 78 1.74 -3.48 1.85
C ILE A 78 1.46 -2.98 0.43
N ASP A 79 0.63 -1.95 0.30
CA ASP A 79 0.38 -1.24 -0.96
C ASP A 79 1.51 -0.25 -1.21
N THR A 80 2.50 -0.70 -1.99
CA THR A 80 3.64 0.13 -2.37
C THR A 80 4.31 -0.40 -3.63
N TYR A 81 4.79 0.51 -4.46
CA TYR A 81 5.66 0.20 -5.60
C TYR A 81 7.15 0.40 -5.27
N LYS A 82 7.51 0.78 -4.04
CA LYS A 82 8.90 1.12 -3.65
C LYS A 82 9.56 -0.05 -2.94
N ALA A 83 10.69 -0.52 -3.46
CA ALA A 83 11.41 -1.67 -2.93
C ALA A 83 11.82 -1.48 -1.46
N GLY A 84 12.31 -0.29 -1.10
CA GLY A 84 12.71 0.02 0.27
C GLY A 84 11.55 0.01 1.27
N VAL A 85 10.35 0.44 0.84
CA VAL A 85 9.15 0.40 1.68
C VAL A 85 8.68 -1.05 1.86
N ALA A 86 8.61 -1.80 0.76
CA ALA A 86 8.22 -3.21 0.80
C ALA A 86 9.17 -4.04 1.69
N GLU A 87 10.48 -3.88 1.55
CA GLU A 87 11.47 -4.63 2.34
C GLU A 87 11.29 -4.38 3.84
N ARG A 88 11.15 -3.11 4.24
CA ARG A 88 10.93 -2.75 5.64
C ARG A 88 9.55 -3.17 6.15
N ALA A 89 8.51 -3.08 5.34
CA ALA A 89 7.18 -3.55 5.72
C ALA A 89 7.18 -5.06 6.02
N LEU A 90 7.88 -5.85 5.19
CA LEU A 90 8.06 -7.29 5.39
C LEU A 90 8.88 -7.61 6.65
N ASP A 91 9.80 -6.73 7.09
CA ASP A 91 10.48 -6.87 8.38
C ASP A 91 9.54 -6.65 9.57
N LEU A 92 8.51 -5.83 9.39
CA LEU A 92 7.56 -5.44 10.44
C LEU A 92 6.36 -6.37 10.56
N GLY A 93 6.25 -7.38 9.69
CA GLY A 93 5.19 -8.38 9.72
C GLY A 93 4.21 -8.33 8.55
N ALA A 94 4.43 -7.45 7.55
CA ALA A 94 3.76 -7.63 6.26
C ALA A 94 4.19 -8.96 5.62
N THR A 95 3.30 -9.53 4.82
CA THR A 95 3.50 -10.86 4.19
C THR A 95 3.22 -10.86 2.69
N ILE A 96 2.49 -9.86 2.18
CA ILE A 96 2.12 -9.71 0.77
C ILE A 96 2.59 -8.33 0.31
N ILE A 97 3.07 -8.23 -0.94
CA ILE A 97 3.31 -6.94 -1.60
C ILE A 97 2.15 -6.70 -2.58
N ASN A 98 1.49 -5.56 -2.49
CA ASN A 98 0.53 -5.10 -3.48
C ASN A 98 1.16 -3.97 -4.30
N ASP A 99 1.44 -4.23 -5.58
CA ASP A 99 2.10 -3.28 -6.46
C ASP A 99 1.20 -2.89 -7.62
N ILE A 100 0.72 -1.64 -7.54
CA ILE A 100 -0.10 -1.02 -8.57
C ILE A 100 0.57 -0.92 -9.94
N SER A 101 1.89 -1.11 -10.02
CA SER A 101 2.71 -0.96 -11.22
C SER A 101 3.15 -2.26 -11.87
N ALA A 102 2.74 -3.41 -11.31
CA ALA A 102 3.18 -4.72 -11.78
C ALA A 102 4.71 -4.84 -11.94
N LEU A 103 5.46 -4.36 -10.95
CA LEU A 103 6.93 -4.34 -10.85
C LEU A 103 7.62 -3.41 -11.86
N ALA A 104 6.88 -2.51 -12.51
CA ALA A 104 7.43 -1.63 -13.53
C ALA A 104 8.09 -0.36 -12.97
N TYR A 105 7.70 0.10 -11.77
CA TYR A 105 8.14 1.39 -11.25
C TYR A 105 9.47 1.37 -10.50
N ASP A 106 9.75 0.31 -9.74
CA ASP A 106 11.00 0.13 -9.01
C ASP A 106 11.62 -1.23 -9.38
N PRO A 107 12.75 -1.26 -10.11
CA PRO A 107 13.38 -2.50 -10.55
C PRO A 107 13.88 -3.38 -9.39
N GLY A 108 14.02 -2.82 -8.18
CA GLY A 108 14.43 -3.57 -6.99
C GLY A 108 13.29 -4.41 -6.36
N LEU A 109 12.03 -4.07 -6.62
CA LEU A 109 10.89 -4.64 -5.90
C LEU A 109 10.71 -6.15 -6.16
N ALA A 110 10.91 -6.57 -7.41
CA ALA A 110 10.89 -8.00 -7.78
C ALA A 110 11.96 -8.80 -7.00
N GLY A 111 13.14 -8.20 -6.80
CA GLY A 111 14.22 -8.80 -6.02
C GLY A 111 13.87 -8.94 -4.54
N VAL A 112 13.20 -7.95 -3.96
CA VAL A 112 12.69 -8.01 -2.57
C VAL A 112 11.68 -9.15 -2.43
N ALA A 113 10.67 -9.18 -3.30
CA ALA A 113 9.64 -10.24 -3.29
C ALA A 113 10.25 -11.64 -3.36
N ALA A 114 11.19 -11.85 -4.29
CA ALA A 114 11.87 -13.13 -4.48
C ALA A 114 12.70 -13.55 -3.24
N ARG A 115 13.52 -12.64 -2.69
CA ARG A 115 14.34 -12.93 -1.50
C ARG A 115 13.48 -13.26 -0.28
N ARG A 116 12.36 -12.55 -0.12
CA ARG A 116 11.46 -12.69 1.03
C ARG A 116 10.42 -13.79 0.84
N LYS A 117 10.31 -14.38 -0.37
CA LYS A 117 9.26 -15.32 -0.77
C LYS A 117 7.86 -14.76 -0.51
N ALA A 118 7.70 -13.45 -0.67
CA ALA A 118 6.43 -12.77 -0.49
C ALA A 118 5.58 -12.93 -1.77
N PRO A 119 4.30 -13.32 -1.66
CA PRO A 119 3.35 -13.18 -2.75
C PRO A 119 3.27 -11.72 -3.21
N VAL A 120 3.02 -11.52 -4.51
CA VAL A 120 2.87 -10.20 -5.11
C VAL A 120 1.53 -10.12 -5.83
N ILE A 121 0.79 -9.05 -5.57
CA ILE A 121 -0.40 -8.66 -6.33
C ILE A 121 0.10 -7.68 -7.41
N LEU A 122 -0.15 -8.02 -8.66
CA LEU A 122 0.24 -7.22 -9.83
C LEU A 122 -1.00 -6.58 -10.41
N MET A 123 -1.04 -5.24 -10.42
CA MET A 123 -2.12 -4.50 -11.06
C MET A 123 -1.68 -3.96 -12.42
N HIS A 124 -2.57 -4.05 -13.41
CA HIS A 124 -2.39 -3.35 -14.66
C HIS A 124 -2.66 -1.86 -14.50
N ASN A 125 -1.74 -1.01 -14.95
CA ASN A 125 -1.93 0.42 -15.08
C ASN A 125 -1.31 0.92 -16.40
N ARG A 126 -1.76 2.07 -16.91
CA ARG A 126 -1.26 2.69 -18.15
C ARG A 126 -0.33 3.88 -17.88
N GLY A 127 0.30 3.91 -16.72
CA GLY A 127 1.20 4.99 -16.31
C GLY A 127 0.85 5.59 -14.96
N ARG A 128 1.62 6.63 -14.60
CA ARG A 128 1.55 7.27 -13.28
C ARG A 128 0.21 7.98 -13.08
N SER A 129 -0.21 8.12 -11.82
CA SER A 129 -1.48 8.75 -11.40
C SER A 129 -1.79 10.07 -12.11
N ALA A 130 -0.78 10.88 -12.42
CA ALA A 130 -0.94 12.17 -13.09
C ALA A 130 -1.42 12.08 -14.56
N LYS A 131 -1.12 10.98 -15.27
CA LYS A 131 -1.40 10.84 -16.71
C LYS A 131 -2.11 9.54 -17.09
N MET A 132 -2.43 8.68 -16.11
CA MET A 132 -2.95 7.33 -16.38
C MET A 132 -4.18 7.30 -17.29
N TYR A 133 -5.05 8.31 -17.21
CA TYR A 133 -6.24 8.42 -18.06
C TYR A 133 -5.92 8.84 -19.50
N GLU A 134 -4.87 9.64 -19.72
CA GLU A 134 -4.43 10.03 -21.07
C GLU A 134 -3.98 8.81 -21.89
N PHE A 135 -3.54 7.76 -21.20
CA PHE A 135 -3.03 6.53 -21.81
C PHE A 135 -4.03 5.38 -21.81
N ALA A 136 -5.23 5.56 -21.24
CA ALA A 136 -6.26 4.53 -21.10
C ALA A 136 -7.08 4.31 -22.39
N GLU A 137 -6.41 4.33 -23.55
CA GLU A 137 -6.98 3.99 -24.85
C GLU A 137 -6.55 2.57 -25.23
N TYR A 138 -7.54 1.71 -25.55
CA TYR A 138 -7.34 0.31 -25.91
C TYR A 138 -8.11 0.00 -27.19
N GLY A 139 -7.55 -0.86 -28.04
CA GLY A 139 -8.33 -1.51 -29.10
C GLY A 139 -9.21 -2.61 -28.49
N ASP A 140 -8.61 -3.44 -27.63
CA ASP A 140 -9.27 -4.45 -26.82
C ASP A 140 -8.63 -4.52 -25.42
N VAL A 141 -9.36 -4.10 -24.39
CA VAL A 141 -8.88 -4.04 -22.99
C VAL A 141 -8.48 -5.40 -22.40
N VAL A 142 -8.91 -6.52 -22.99
CA VAL A 142 -8.55 -7.87 -22.53
C VAL A 142 -7.23 -8.33 -23.17
N ALA A 143 -6.95 -7.89 -24.40
CA ALA A 143 -5.81 -8.34 -25.19
C ALA A 143 -4.61 -7.37 -25.19
N ASP A 144 -4.87 -6.06 -25.05
CA ASP A 144 -3.89 -4.95 -25.11
C ASP A 144 -3.47 -4.44 -23.73
#